data_AF-A0A2Z3GJ59-F1
#
_entry.id   AF-A0A2Z3GJ59-F1
#
_cell.length_a   1.000
_cell.length_b   1.000
_cell.length_c   1.000
_cell.angle_alpha   90.00
_cell.angle_beta   90.00
_cell.angle_gamma   90.00
#
_symmetry.space_group_name_H-M   'P 1'
#
loop_
_entity.id
_entity.type
_entity.pdbx_description
1 polymer ?
#
loop_
_entity_poly.entity_id
_entity_poly.type
_entity_poly.pdbx_seq_one_letter_code
_entity_poly.pdbx_strand_id
1 'polypeptide(L)'
;MRQFILETIKAETPLAHLFNAYMKGLSTVEIFSTPRESMRLCRELFTAAPPASSRREANAEPPALSIVSQAQRYYELTVLSNALNALHGHVQGAADLLATFFTDYGGDLLAYATANRRHLLNEYGDGEEADWYHTGTGDPDAGEGWEVTDTTDPARLAEYSLHRELARFFPDPESHGEYIGTSGPEDFARYTASVANQTAYCIRKMFAAVAHVDIPLYRPDETGQMIPIPVIDQIERELNEDVANERLAGYFCAVLNAGQQLAVLHATMPPDDLRGYRVLRECLNSMLAVEMAAHPPF
;
A
#
# COMPACT_ATOMS: atom_id res chain seq x y z
N MET A 1 14.40 20.34 9.01
CA MET A 1 14.74 18.94 8.61
C MET A 1 13.58 18.48 7.74
N ARG A 2 13.80 18.07 6.48
CA ARG A 2 12.70 17.78 5.57
C ARG A 2 12.02 16.47 5.97
N GLN A 3 10.75 16.54 6.37
CA GLN A 3 9.94 15.34 6.61
C GLN A 3 9.50 14.79 5.25
N PHE A 4 9.76 13.50 5.03
CA PHE A 4 9.21 12.77 3.88
C PHE A 4 7.86 12.21 4.31
N ILE A 5 6.84 12.48 3.51
CA ILE A 5 5.45 12.00 3.65
C ILE A 5 5.34 10.60 3.07
N LEU A 6 6.07 10.33 1.98
CA LEU A 6 6.07 9.05 1.28
C LEU A 6 7.10 8.13 1.91
N GLU A 7 6.66 7.35 2.89
CA GLU A 7 7.53 6.43 3.62
C GLU A 7 7.85 5.18 2.79
N THR A 8 9.13 4.83 2.73
CA THR A 8 9.59 3.65 1.97
C THR A 8 9.21 2.36 2.70
N ILE A 9 8.57 1.44 1.97
CA ILE A 9 8.31 0.08 2.43
C ILE A 9 9.65 -0.65 2.54
N LYS A 10 10.02 -1.11 3.74
CA LYS A 10 11.34 -1.71 4.02
C LYS A 10 11.52 -3.15 3.53
N ALA A 11 10.50 -3.75 2.94
CA ALA A 11 10.56 -5.11 2.42
C ALA A 11 11.30 -5.19 1.07
N GLU A 12 11.98 -6.30 0.82
CA GLU A 12 12.74 -6.54 -0.42
C GLU A 12 11.93 -7.28 -1.50
N THR A 13 10.61 -7.46 -1.29
CA THR A 13 9.72 -8.11 -2.26
C THR A 13 9.56 -7.25 -3.53
N PRO A 14 9.38 -7.86 -4.72
CA PRO A 14 9.11 -7.11 -5.96
C PRO A 14 7.92 -6.14 -5.86
N LEU A 15 6.86 -6.53 -5.15
CA LEU A 15 5.72 -5.65 -4.88
C LEU A 15 6.10 -4.39 -4.08
N ALA A 16 6.92 -4.54 -3.03
CA ALA A 16 7.44 -3.40 -2.30
C ALA A 16 8.32 -2.50 -3.18
N HIS A 17 9.15 -3.07 -4.06
CA HIS A 17 9.93 -2.31 -5.03
C HIS A 17 9.03 -1.54 -6.01
N LEU A 18 7.94 -2.14 -6.49
CA LEU A 18 6.96 -1.48 -7.35
C LEU A 18 6.32 -0.28 -6.64
N PHE A 19 5.81 -0.48 -5.42
CA PHE A 19 5.18 0.58 -4.64
C PHE A 19 6.16 1.70 -4.28
N ASN A 20 7.39 1.36 -3.91
CA ASN A 20 8.46 2.33 -3.66
C ASN A 20 8.83 3.12 -4.93
N ALA A 21 8.90 2.46 -6.09
CA ALA A 21 9.14 3.12 -7.37
C ALA A 21 7.98 4.07 -7.74
N TYR A 22 6.73 3.63 -7.52
CA TYR A 22 5.54 4.45 -7.72
C TYR A 22 5.54 5.70 -6.82
N MET A 23 5.79 5.53 -5.52
CA MET A 23 5.93 6.64 -4.57
C MET A 23 7.09 7.58 -4.95
N LYS A 24 8.22 7.04 -5.40
CA LYS A 24 9.33 7.86 -5.92
C LYS A 24 8.91 8.69 -7.14
N GLY A 25 8.04 8.15 -8.00
CA GLY A 25 7.42 8.90 -9.10
C GLY A 25 6.63 10.12 -8.63
N LEU A 26 6.07 10.08 -7.42
CA LEU A 26 5.32 11.17 -6.79
C LEU A 26 6.18 12.17 -6.00
N SER A 27 7.50 11.95 -5.92
CA SER A 27 8.42 12.82 -5.16
C SER A 27 8.34 14.31 -5.55
N THR A 28 8.02 14.61 -6.82
CA THR A 28 7.85 16.00 -7.27
C THR A 28 6.60 16.64 -6.67
N VAL A 29 5.52 15.87 -6.53
CA VAL A 29 4.27 16.30 -5.88
C VAL A 29 4.49 16.54 -4.39
N GLU A 30 5.28 15.68 -3.74
CA GLU A 30 5.65 15.78 -2.32
C GLU A 30 6.41 17.08 -1.99
N ILE A 31 7.21 17.59 -2.93
CA ILE A 31 7.92 18.88 -2.75
C ILE A 31 6.92 20.02 -2.48
N PHE A 32 5.77 19.99 -3.14
CA PHE A 32 4.77 21.04 -3.07
C PHE A 32 3.69 20.82 -2.00
N SER A 33 3.81 19.77 -1.18
CA SER A 33 2.83 19.42 -0.14
C SER A 33 3.39 19.46 1.29
N THR A 34 4.67 19.83 1.48
CA THR A 34 5.33 19.77 2.79
C THR A 34 4.62 20.64 3.86
N PRO A 35 4.24 20.06 5.02
CA PRO A 35 3.57 20.79 6.08
C PRO A 35 4.54 21.78 6.75
N ARG A 36 3.99 22.83 7.37
CA ARG A 36 4.78 23.91 7.97
C ARG A 36 5.23 23.56 9.38
N GLU A 37 6.42 24.02 9.76
CA GLU A 37 7.10 23.65 11.00
C GLU A 37 6.47 24.25 12.29
N SER A 38 5.44 25.10 12.21
CA SER A 38 4.75 25.62 13.40
C SER A 38 3.27 25.98 13.21
N MET A 39 2.50 25.88 14.30
CA MET A 39 1.09 26.30 14.35
C MET A 39 0.89 27.80 14.10
N ARG A 40 1.91 28.62 14.40
CA ARG A 40 1.89 30.06 14.10
C ARG A 40 1.88 30.31 12.59
N LEU A 41 2.82 29.69 11.87
CA LEU A 41 2.89 29.79 10.40
C LEU A 41 1.64 29.21 9.72
N CYS A 42 1.08 28.13 10.29
CA CYS A 42 -0.17 27.54 9.83
C CYS A 42 -1.34 28.53 9.99
N ARG A 43 -1.51 29.10 11.19
CA ARG A 43 -2.57 30.09 11.47
C ARG A 43 -2.46 31.32 10.60
N GLU A 44 -1.26 31.91 10.48
CA GLU A 44 -1.02 33.11 9.66
C GLU A 44 -1.54 32.94 8.23
N LEU A 45 -1.35 31.77 7.62
CA LEU A 45 -1.82 31.48 6.26
C LEU A 45 -3.32 31.16 6.17
N PHE A 46 -3.92 30.50 7.16
CA PHE A 46 -5.39 30.32 7.21
C PHE A 46 -6.12 31.65 7.47
N THR A 47 -5.49 32.59 8.19
CA THR A 47 -6.02 33.92 8.46
C THR A 47 -5.69 34.94 7.37
N ALA A 48 -4.69 34.65 6.52
CA ALA A 48 -4.46 35.40 5.29
C ALA A 48 -5.65 35.16 4.37
N ALA A 49 -6.66 36.02 4.46
CA ALA A 49 -7.86 35.95 3.66
C ALA A 49 -7.48 35.75 2.17
N PRO A 50 -8.23 34.93 1.40
CA PRO A 50 -8.12 35.01 -0.05
C PRO A 50 -8.38 36.47 -0.43
N PRO A 51 -7.63 37.08 -1.36
CA PRO A 51 -7.79 38.50 -1.65
C PRO A 51 -9.19 38.75 -2.20
N ALA A 52 -10.11 39.09 -1.29
CA ALA A 52 -11.36 39.73 -1.61
C ALA A 52 -10.98 41.15 -2.02
N SER A 53 -10.79 41.33 -3.33
CA SER A 53 -10.95 42.61 -4.02
C SER A 53 -10.40 43.83 -3.27
N SER A 54 -9.11 43.84 -2.93
CA SER A 54 -8.41 45.08 -2.57
C SER A 54 -7.37 45.41 -3.62
N ARG A 55 -7.79 46.28 -4.54
CA ARG A 55 -6.90 47.20 -5.24
C ARG A 55 -5.90 47.79 -4.23
N ARG A 56 -4.63 47.44 -4.33
CA ARG A 56 -3.41 48.26 -4.17
C ARG A 56 -2.25 47.39 -3.72
N GLU A 57 -1.69 46.64 -4.65
CA GLU A 57 -0.24 46.40 -4.77
C GLU A 57 -0.04 45.69 -6.11
N ALA A 58 0.35 46.46 -7.12
CA ALA A 58 0.32 46.07 -8.52
C ALA A 58 1.38 45.03 -8.92
N ASN A 59 2.05 44.34 -8.00
CA ASN A 59 3.17 43.43 -8.30
C ASN A 59 3.25 42.17 -7.41
N ALA A 60 2.26 41.89 -6.55
CA ALA A 60 2.27 40.65 -5.79
C ALA A 60 1.47 39.57 -6.56
N GLU A 61 2.18 38.68 -7.24
CA GLU A 61 1.58 37.47 -7.81
C GLU A 61 0.79 36.73 -6.72
N PRO A 62 -0.47 36.34 -6.97
CA PRO A 62 -1.21 35.53 -6.02
C PRO A 62 -0.44 34.23 -5.75
N PRO A 63 -0.39 33.71 -4.51
CA PRO A 63 0.24 32.42 -4.28
C PRO A 63 -0.45 31.36 -5.16
N ALA A 64 0.34 30.71 -6.01
CA ALA A 64 -0.13 29.89 -7.12
C ALA A 64 -1.01 28.68 -6.73
N LEU A 65 -1.14 28.35 -5.44
CA LEU A 65 -2.00 27.27 -4.92
C LEU A 65 -2.63 27.68 -3.58
N SER A 66 -3.95 27.53 -3.45
CA SER A 66 -4.66 27.82 -2.19
C SER A 66 -4.18 26.90 -1.05
N ILE A 67 -4.21 27.40 0.18
CA ILE A 67 -3.84 26.61 1.37
C ILE A 67 -4.67 25.33 1.50
N VAL A 68 -5.94 25.39 1.12
CA VAL A 68 -6.85 24.23 1.06
C VAL A 68 -6.31 23.18 0.09
N SER A 69 -5.83 23.59 -1.08
CA SER A 69 -5.27 22.68 -2.08
C SER A 69 -3.97 22.03 -1.62
N GLN A 70 -3.12 22.76 -0.89
CA GLN A 70 -1.88 22.24 -0.33
C GLN A 70 -2.16 21.24 0.81
N ALA A 71 -3.08 21.59 1.72
CA ALA A 71 -3.50 20.72 2.80
C ALA A 71 -4.13 19.42 2.26
N GLN A 72 -5.02 19.52 1.27
CA GLN A 72 -5.62 18.37 0.63
C GLN A 72 -4.56 17.41 0.06
N ARG A 73 -3.59 17.93 -0.71
CA ARG A 73 -2.51 17.10 -1.27
C ARG A 73 -1.66 16.43 -0.18
N TYR A 74 -1.39 17.14 0.91
CA TYR A 74 -0.66 16.58 2.05
C TYR A 74 -1.40 15.37 2.64
N TYR A 75 -2.70 15.53 2.92
CA TYR A 75 -3.54 14.44 3.45
C TYR A 75 -3.63 13.28 2.46
N GLU A 76 -3.90 13.55 1.19
CA GLU A 76 -4.00 12.51 0.15
C GLU A 76 -2.68 11.72 0.00
N LEU A 77 -1.51 12.37 0.04
CA LEU A 77 -0.22 11.67 -0.02
C LEU A 77 0.07 10.85 1.24
N THR A 78 -0.36 11.32 2.40
CA THR A 78 -0.23 10.57 3.66
C THR A 78 -1.11 9.31 3.60
N VAL A 79 -2.36 9.46 3.16
CA VAL A 79 -3.29 8.33 2.96
C VAL A 79 -2.73 7.36 1.92
N LEU A 80 -2.19 7.86 0.80
CA LEU A 80 -1.55 7.03 -0.22
C LEU A 80 -0.38 6.23 0.34
N SER A 81 0.53 6.87 1.07
CA SER A 81 1.67 6.19 1.70
C SER A 81 1.21 5.07 2.65
N ASN A 82 0.24 5.37 3.51
CA ASN A 82 -0.30 4.39 4.45
C ASN A 82 -1.04 3.25 3.74
N ALA A 83 -1.80 3.56 2.69
CA ALA A 83 -2.54 2.58 1.90
C ALA A 83 -1.60 1.58 1.22
N LEU A 84 -0.51 2.05 0.62
CA LEU A 84 0.45 1.15 -0.04
C LEU A 84 1.22 0.27 0.96
N ASN A 85 1.56 0.81 2.14
CA ASN A 85 2.17 0.04 3.22
C ASN A 85 1.20 -1.04 3.74
N ALA A 86 -0.05 -0.66 4.01
CA ALA A 86 -1.08 -1.59 4.49
C ALA A 86 -1.38 -2.67 3.45
N LEU A 87 -1.61 -2.29 2.19
CA LEU A 87 -1.88 -3.24 1.11
C LEU A 87 -0.73 -4.25 0.95
N HIS A 88 0.53 -3.79 0.97
CA HIS A 88 1.69 -4.69 0.95
C HIS A 88 1.66 -5.67 2.14
N GLY A 89 1.42 -5.15 3.35
CA GLY A 89 1.32 -5.95 4.57
C GLY A 89 0.20 -7.00 4.51
N HIS A 90 -0.98 -6.64 4.00
CA HIS A 90 -2.10 -7.57 3.88
C HIS A 90 -1.86 -8.64 2.81
N VAL A 91 -1.31 -8.27 1.65
CA VAL A 91 -0.96 -9.25 0.60
C VAL A 91 0.09 -10.23 1.11
N GLN A 92 1.15 -9.73 1.76
CA GLN A 92 2.19 -10.57 2.35
C GLN A 92 1.63 -11.48 3.45
N GLY A 93 0.86 -10.92 4.39
CA GLY A 93 0.28 -11.68 5.49
C GLY A 93 -0.69 -12.78 5.03
N ALA A 94 -1.52 -12.50 4.02
CA ALA A 94 -2.39 -13.51 3.43
C ALA A 94 -1.61 -14.63 2.72
N ALA A 95 -0.55 -14.27 1.99
CA ALA A 95 0.32 -15.25 1.33
C ALA A 95 1.03 -16.16 2.33
N ASP A 96 1.57 -15.57 3.40
CA ASP A 96 2.27 -16.29 4.47
C ASP A 96 1.32 -17.21 5.25
N LEU A 97 0.09 -16.75 5.53
CA LEU A 97 -0.94 -17.57 6.16
C LEU A 97 -1.24 -18.83 5.34
N LEU A 98 -1.46 -18.65 4.03
CA LEU A 98 -1.73 -19.77 3.12
C LEU A 98 -0.50 -20.67 2.95
N ALA A 99 0.70 -20.12 2.92
CA ALA A 99 1.93 -20.90 2.83
C ALA A 99 2.10 -21.79 4.07
N THR A 100 1.91 -21.24 5.26
CA THR A 100 1.91 -21.98 6.53
C THR A 100 0.82 -23.05 6.55
N PHE A 101 -0.41 -22.71 6.16
CA PHE A 101 -1.52 -23.67 6.06
C PHE A 101 -1.16 -24.89 5.19
N PHE A 102 -0.64 -24.68 3.98
CA PHE A 102 -0.31 -25.79 3.09
C PHE A 102 0.95 -26.56 3.51
N THR A 103 1.89 -25.91 4.20
CA THR A 103 3.16 -26.53 4.61
C THR A 103 3.01 -27.33 5.90
N ASP A 104 2.42 -26.72 6.92
CA ASP A 104 2.40 -27.27 8.28
C ASP A 104 1.19 -28.19 8.51
N TYR A 105 0.08 -27.92 7.82
CA TYR A 105 -1.16 -28.67 7.97
C TYR A 105 -1.51 -29.51 6.73
N GLY A 106 -0.68 -29.47 5.68
CA GLY A 106 -0.87 -30.27 4.46
C GLY A 106 -2.17 -29.98 3.69
N GLY A 107 -2.82 -28.84 3.98
CA GLY A 107 -4.14 -28.50 3.44
C GLY A 107 -5.32 -29.08 4.22
N ASP A 108 -5.12 -29.61 5.42
CA ASP A 108 -6.19 -30.08 6.30
C ASP A 108 -6.82 -28.91 7.08
N LEU A 109 -8.03 -28.52 6.67
CA LEU A 109 -8.79 -27.42 7.26
C LEU A 109 -9.20 -27.70 8.72
N LEU A 110 -9.49 -28.96 9.06
CA LEU A 110 -9.89 -29.34 10.41
C LEU A 110 -8.68 -29.27 11.34
N ALA A 111 -7.54 -29.84 10.93
CA ALA A 111 -6.30 -29.77 11.69
C ALA A 111 -5.88 -28.32 11.93
N TYR A 112 -6.00 -27.47 10.91
CA TYR A 112 -5.74 -26.03 11.02
C TYR A 112 -6.65 -25.37 12.07
N ALA A 113 -7.98 -25.53 11.94
CA ALA A 113 -8.93 -24.87 12.84
C ALA A 113 -8.78 -25.31 14.29
N THR A 114 -8.53 -26.60 14.54
CA THR A 114 -8.26 -27.12 15.89
C THR A 114 -6.97 -26.55 16.47
N ALA A 115 -5.89 -26.47 15.68
CA ALA A 115 -4.62 -25.91 16.13
C ALA A 115 -4.72 -24.40 16.39
N ASN A 116 -5.38 -23.67 15.49
CA ASN A 116 -5.61 -22.24 15.62
C ASN A 116 -6.45 -21.90 16.86
N ARG A 117 -7.53 -22.66 17.10
CA ARG A 117 -8.33 -22.56 18.33
C ARG A 117 -7.47 -22.74 19.57
N ARG A 118 -6.67 -23.80 19.62
CA ARG A 118 -5.77 -24.05 20.75
C ARG A 118 -4.79 -22.89 20.96
N HIS A 119 -4.23 -22.36 19.88
CA HIS A 119 -3.30 -21.24 19.93
C HIS A 119 -3.97 -19.98 20.51
N LEU A 120 -5.11 -19.55 19.96
CA LEU A 120 -5.79 -18.33 20.40
C LEU A 120 -6.30 -18.44 21.84
N LEU A 121 -6.88 -19.57 22.22
CA LEU A 121 -7.33 -19.80 23.59
C LEU A 121 -6.15 -19.74 24.58
N ASN A 122 -5.01 -20.37 24.24
CA ASN A 122 -3.81 -20.32 25.08
C ASN A 122 -3.20 -18.93 25.19
N GLU A 123 -3.27 -18.12 24.13
CA GLU A 123 -2.68 -16.79 24.10
C GLU A 123 -3.56 -15.74 24.79
N TYR A 124 -4.87 -15.79 24.59
CA TYR A 124 -5.80 -14.74 24.99
C TYR A 124 -6.74 -15.14 26.14
N GLY A 125 -6.90 -16.43 26.43
CA GLY A 125 -7.68 -16.91 27.56
C GLY A 125 -9.19 -16.64 27.47
N ASP A 126 -9.73 -16.45 26.26
CA ASP A 126 -11.09 -15.99 26.00
C ASP A 126 -12.14 -17.12 25.89
N GLY A 127 -11.76 -18.36 26.22
CA GLY A 127 -12.65 -19.52 26.18
C GLY A 127 -13.63 -19.61 27.35
N GLU A 128 -14.74 -20.30 27.12
CA GLU A 128 -15.71 -20.70 28.15
C GLU A 128 -15.14 -21.77 29.08
N GLU A 129 -15.72 -21.99 30.27
CA GLU A 129 -15.29 -23.07 31.19
C GLU A 129 -15.24 -24.45 30.50
N ALA A 130 -16.12 -24.70 29.51
CA ALA A 130 -16.16 -25.93 28.73
C ALA A 130 -15.05 -26.05 27.67
N ASP A 131 -14.24 -25.02 27.47
CA ASP A 131 -13.06 -25.03 26.61
C ASP A 131 -11.81 -25.52 27.34
N TRP A 132 -11.85 -25.59 28.68
CA TRP A 132 -10.69 -25.87 29.51
C TRP A 132 -10.88 -27.13 30.36
N TYR A 133 -9.84 -27.94 30.49
CA TYR A 133 -9.80 -29.01 31.46
C TYR A 133 -8.55 -28.91 32.32
N HIS A 134 -8.69 -29.18 33.61
CA HIS A 134 -7.56 -29.21 34.52
C HIS A 134 -6.94 -30.61 34.49
N THR A 135 -5.66 -30.69 34.14
CA THR A 135 -4.85 -31.92 34.04
C THR A 135 -4.60 -32.60 35.38
N GLY A 136 -4.88 -31.92 36.50
CA GLY A 136 -4.61 -32.42 37.85
C GLY A 136 -3.19 -32.15 38.34
N THR A 137 -2.39 -31.39 37.58
CA THR A 137 -1.04 -30.97 37.96
C THR A 137 -0.98 -29.45 38.16
N GLY A 138 -0.41 -28.99 39.27
CA GLY A 138 -0.31 -27.56 39.59
C GLY A 138 -1.40 -27.06 40.52
N ASP A 139 -1.31 -25.79 40.92
CA ASP A 139 -2.33 -25.10 41.72
C ASP A 139 -3.42 -24.48 40.81
N PRO A 140 -4.67 -25.00 40.84
CA PRO A 140 -5.75 -24.49 40.00
C PRO A 140 -6.12 -23.03 40.33
N ASP A 141 -5.94 -22.59 41.58
CA ASP A 141 -6.21 -21.21 42.01
C ASP A 141 -5.14 -20.23 41.48
N ALA A 142 -3.97 -20.76 41.08
CA ALA A 142 -2.90 -20.02 40.41
C ALA A 142 -2.98 -20.06 38.88
N GLY A 143 -4.00 -20.73 38.31
CA GLY A 143 -4.16 -20.91 36.86
C GLY A 143 -3.22 -21.96 36.25
N GLU A 144 -2.54 -22.77 37.06
CA GLU A 144 -1.69 -23.85 36.59
C GLU A 144 -2.53 -25.08 36.20
N GLY A 145 -2.00 -25.92 35.31
CA GLY A 145 -2.62 -27.21 34.99
C GLY A 145 -3.83 -27.18 34.06
N TRP A 146 -4.28 -26.01 33.61
CA TRP A 146 -5.36 -25.87 32.64
C TRP A 146 -4.87 -26.05 31.21
N GLU A 147 -5.53 -26.94 30.47
CA GLU A 147 -5.28 -27.20 29.05
C GLU A 147 -6.56 -27.05 28.23
N VAL A 148 -6.40 -26.63 26.97
CA VAL A 148 -7.52 -26.50 26.03
C VAL A 148 -8.04 -27.87 25.62
N THR A 149 -9.34 -28.08 25.82
CA THR A 149 -10.06 -29.28 25.40
C THR A 149 -10.07 -29.40 23.88
N ASP A 150 -9.68 -30.57 23.36
CA ASP A 150 -9.80 -30.89 21.95
C ASP A 150 -11.26 -30.98 21.51
N THR A 151 -11.56 -30.37 20.37
CA THR A 151 -12.88 -30.46 19.74
C THR A 151 -12.75 -30.64 18.23
N THR A 152 -13.67 -31.41 17.67
CA THR A 152 -13.88 -31.57 16.23
C THR A 152 -15.27 -31.08 15.81
N ASP A 153 -15.99 -30.41 16.71
CA ASP A 153 -17.32 -29.85 16.43
C ASP A 153 -17.20 -28.66 15.46
N PRO A 154 -17.76 -28.74 14.24
CA PRO A 154 -17.67 -27.66 13.26
C PRO A 154 -18.22 -26.32 13.76
N ALA A 155 -19.25 -26.34 14.63
CA ALA A 155 -19.83 -25.11 15.16
C ALA A 155 -18.85 -24.35 16.06
N ARG A 156 -18.12 -25.08 16.90
CA ARG A 156 -17.08 -24.51 17.79
C ARG A 156 -15.80 -24.12 17.05
N LEU A 157 -15.56 -24.70 15.87
CA LEU A 157 -14.37 -24.42 15.06
C LEU A 157 -14.58 -23.35 13.99
N ALA A 158 -15.82 -22.94 13.72
CA ALA A 158 -16.15 -22.00 12.65
C ALA A 158 -15.38 -20.67 12.73
N GLU A 159 -15.22 -20.13 13.94
CA GLU A 159 -14.50 -18.86 14.19
C GLU A 159 -12.98 -18.97 14.02
N TYR A 160 -12.44 -20.19 14.11
CA TYR A 160 -11.01 -20.47 14.00
C TYR A 160 -10.63 -21.00 12.61
N SER A 161 -11.59 -21.02 11.69
CA SER A 161 -11.39 -21.50 10.33
C SER A 161 -10.39 -20.64 9.55
N LEU A 162 -9.69 -21.27 8.60
CA LEU A 162 -8.80 -20.56 7.67
C LEU A 162 -9.52 -19.43 6.94
N HIS A 163 -10.79 -19.63 6.56
CA HIS A 163 -11.60 -18.62 5.90
C HIS A 163 -11.76 -17.37 6.77
N ARG A 164 -12.11 -17.56 8.04
CA ARG A 164 -12.31 -16.47 8.99
C ARG A 164 -11.00 -15.73 9.25
N GLU A 165 -9.89 -16.46 9.34
CA GLU A 165 -8.59 -15.87 9.56
C GLU A 165 -8.04 -15.15 8.33
N LEU A 166 -8.35 -15.60 7.12
CA LEU A 166 -8.03 -14.88 5.88
C LEU A 166 -8.83 -13.58 5.76
N ALA A 167 -10.07 -13.54 6.26
CA ALA A 167 -10.94 -12.39 6.16
C ALA A 167 -10.32 -11.09 6.72
N ARG A 168 -9.37 -11.17 7.67
CA ARG A 168 -8.67 -9.99 8.22
C ARG A 168 -7.78 -9.24 7.22
N PHE A 169 -7.48 -9.86 6.07
CA PHE A 169 -6.71 -9.25 4.99
C PHE A 169 -7.60 -8.65 3.88
N PHE A 170 -8.91 -8.86 3.97
CA PHE A 170 -9.91 -8.40 3.01
C PHE A 170 -10.85 -7.37 3.68
N PRO A 171 -11.54 -6.54 2.89
CA PRO A 171 -12.42 -5.51 3.44
C PRO A 171 -13.64 -6.12 4.14
N ASP A 172 -13.94 -5.60 5.33
CA ASP A 172 -15.20 -5.78 6.07
C ASP A 172 -15.91 -4.40 6.22
N PRO A 173 -17.25 -4.31 6.35
CA PRO A 173 -17.95 -3.03 6.42
C PRO A 173 -17.51 -2.13 7.58
N GLU A 174 -16.91 -2.69 8.63
CA GLU A 174 -16.41 -1.94 9.79
C GLU A 174 -14.91 -1.65 9.71
N SER A 175 -14.23 -2.14 8.67
CA SER A 175 -12.78 -1.98 8.52
C SER A 175 -12.40 -0.54 8.20
N HIS A 176 -11.44 -0.02 8.98
CA HIS A 176 -10.76 1.24 8.69
C HIS A 176 -9.39 0.93 8.07
N GLY A 177 -9.08 1.54 6.92
CA GLY A 177 -7.78 1.39 6.24
C GLY A 177 -7.87 0.73 4.87
N GLU A 178 -6.71 0.39 4.31
CA GLU A 178 -6.57 -0.25 3.00
C GLU A 178 -6.35 -1.75 3.17
N TYR A 179 -7.19 -2.57 2.52
CA TYR A 179 -7.12 -4.03 2.52
C TYR A 179 -7.01 -4.54 1.08
N ILE A 180 -6.85 -5.85 0.90
CA ILE A 180 -6.84 -6.45 -0.44
C ILE A 180 -8.19 -6.21 -1.11
N GLY A 181 -8.19 -5.36 -2.15
CA GLY A 181 -9.37 -5.05 -2.96
C GLY A 181 -10.25 -3.92 -2.42
N THR A 182 -9.81 -3.16 -1.41
CA THR A 182 -10.52 -1.95 -0.95
C THR A 182 -10.50 -0.86 -2.01
N SER A 183 -9.32 -0.44 -2.47
CA SER A 183 -9.17 0.60 -3.49
C SER A 183 -8.86 0.01 -4.87
N GLY A 184 -9.42 0.64 -5.90
CA GLY A 184 -9.20 0.32 -7.31
C GLY A 184 -8.27 1.30 -8.03
N PRO A 185 -7.93 1.05 -9.30
CA PRO A 185 -7.19 2.00 -10.13
C PRO A 185 -7.82 3.40 -10.19
N GLU A 186 -9.16 3.48 -10.11
CA GLU A 186 -9.93 4.71 -10.11
C GLU A 186 -9.59 5.63 -8.93
N ASP A 187 -9.37 5.07 -7.74
CA ASP A 187 -9.06 5.83 -6.52
C ASP A 187 -7.67 6.47 -6.58
N PHE A 188 -6.74 5.81 -7.30
CA PHE A 188 -5.38 6.29 -7.54
C PHE A 188 -5.21 7.02 -8.88
N ALA A 189 -6.27 7.21 -9.67
CA ALA A 189 -6.17 7.65 -11.08
C ALA A 189 -5.38 8.96 -11.23
N ARG A 190 -5.61 9.93 -10.34
CA ARG A 190 -4.92 11.24 -10.35
C ARG A 190 -3.41 11.11 -10.12
N TYR A 191 -3.02 10.28 -9.17
CA TYR A 191 -1.61 10.03 -8.84
C TYR A 191 -0.95 9.16 -9.90
N THR A 192 -1.67 8.18 -10.42
CA THR A 192 -1.21 7.31 -11.51
C THR A 192 -0.93 8.12 -12.76
N ALA A 193 -1.81 9.06 -13.12
CA ALA A 193 -1.57 9.98 -14.22
C ALA A 193 -0.34 10.87 -13.98
N SER A 194 -0.08 11.26 -12.72
CA SER A 194 1.10 12.06 -12.36
C SER A 194 2.40 11.25 -12.49
N VAL A 195 2.39 9.96 -12.11
CA VAL A 195 3.52 9.04 -12.29
C VAL A 195 3.76 8.76 -13.77
N ALA A 196 2.72 8.41 -14.53
CA ALA A 196 2.84 8.13 -15.96
C ALA A 196 3.40 9.33 -16.75
N ASN A 197 3.05 10.56 -16.36
CA ASN A 197 3.50 11.78 -17.01
C ASN A 197 4.63 12.50 -16.25
N GLN A 198 5.41 11.79 -15.42
CA GLN A 198 6.38 12.44 -14.53
C GLN A 198 7.40 13.30 -15.27
N THR A 199 7.85 12.91 -16.47
CA THR A 199 8.84 13.69 -17.24
C THR A 199 8.27 15.04 -17.70
N ALA A 200 6.96 15.13 -17.96
CA ALA A 200 6.28 16.37 -18.31
C ALA A 200 6.28 17.35 -17.12
N TYR A 201 6.24 16.82 -15.91
CA TYR A 201 6.28 17.58 -14.66
C TYR A 201 7.68 17.67 -14.04
N CYS A 202 8.73 17.32 -14.77
CA CYS A 202 10.08 17.42 -14.21
C CYS A 202 10.42 18.88 -13.88
N ILE A 203 11.13 19.06 -12.76
CA ILE A 203 11.53 20.38 -12.22
C ILE A 203 12.20 21.25 -13.30
N ARG A 204 12.98 20.64 -14.19
CA ARG A 204 13.63 21.33 -15.30
C ARG A 204 12.63 21.96 -16.27
N LYS A 205 11.61 21.21 -16.73
CA LYS A 205 10.57 21.72 -17.64
C LYS A 205 9.71 22.78 -16.93
N MET A 206 9.45 22.60 -15.63
CA MET A 206 8.78 23.63 -14.82
C MET A 206 9.59 24.94 -14.76
N PHE A 207 10.89 24.87 -14.47
CA PHE A 207 11.75 26.05 -14.45
C PHE A 207 11.91 26.67 -15.83
N ALA A 208 12.03 25.87 -16.89
CA ALA A 208 12.10 26.40 -18.26
C ALA A 208 10.82 27.15 -18.64
N ALA A 209 9.64 26.64 -18.22
CA ALA A 209 8.36 27.31 -18.45
C ALA A 209 8.23 28.63 -17.69
N VAL A 210 8.75 28.72 -16.47
CA VAL A 210 8.68 29.93 -15.61
C VAL A 210 9.75 30.96 -15.96
N ALA A 211 10.99 30.52 -16.17
CA ALA A 211 12.13 31.38 -16.44
C ALA A 211 12.27 31.74 -17.92
N HIS A 212 11.54 31.06 -18.82
CA HIS A 212 11.68 31.16 -20.28
C HIS A 212 13.11 30.91 -20.77
N VAL A 213 13.87 30.06 -20.06
CA VAL A 213 15.26 29.70 -20.38
C VAL A 213 15.38 28.18 -20.40
N ASP A 214 15.87 27.63 -21.52
CA ASP A 214 16.20 26.22 -21.63
C ASP A 214 17.40 25.89 -20.74
N ILE A 215 17.23 24.91 -19.84
CA ILE A 215 18.27 24.48 -18.91
C ILE A 215 18.98 23.26 -19.53
N PRO A 216 20.24 23.39 -19.99
CA PRO A 216 20.97 22.27 -20.57
C PRO A 216 21.33 21.23 -19.51
N LEU A 217 21.18 19.94 -19.87
CA LEU A 217 21.69 18.83 -19.07
C LEU A 217 23.16 18.59 -19.39
N TYR A 218 23.94 18.19 -18.39
CA TYR A 218 25.35 17.86 -18.55
C TYR A 218 25.59 16.40 -18.12
N ARG A 219 26.56 15.75 -18.78
CA ARG A 219 27.09 14.44 -18.37
C ARG A 219 28.62 14.53 -18.22
N PRO A 220 29.23 13.77 -17.29
CA PRO A 220 30.68 13.62 -17.27
C PRO A 220 31.12 12.85 -18.52
N ASP A 221 32.21 13.30 -19.15
CA ASP A 221 32.91 12.56 -20.19
C ASP A 221 33.91 11.55 -19.58
N GLU A 222 34.65 10.84 -20.43
CA GLU A 222 35.67 9.86 -20.01
C GLU A 222 36.80 10.48 -19.17
N THR A 223 36.96 11.81 -19.23
CA THR A 223 37.95 12.58 -18.46
C THR A 223 37.37 13.19 -17.18
N GLY A 224 36.07 13.00 -16.93
CA GLY A 224 35.33 13.59 -15.82
C GLY A 224 34.90 15.04 -16.04
N GLN A 225 35.11 15.62 -17.22
CA GLN A 225 34.61 16.96 -17.55
C GLN A 225 33.11 16.92 -17.87
N MET A 226 32.37 17.94 -17.39
CA MET A 226 30.94 18.05 -17.64
C MET A 226 30.69 18.63 -19.03
N ILE A 227 30.22 17.80 -19.96
CA ILE A 227 29.84 18.21 -21.31
C ILE A 227 28.31 18.28 -21.45
N PRO A 228 27.76 19.21 -22.23
CA PRO A 228 26.32 19.29 -22.45
C PRO A 228 25.84 18.05 -23.21
N ILE A 229 24.73 17.49 -22.77
CA ILE A 229 24.08 16.35 -23.42
C ILE A 229 23.40 16.88 -24.70
N PRO A 230 23.64 16.27 -25.87
CA PRO A 230 22.94 16.62 -27.11
C PRO A 230 21.43 16.57 -26.94
N VAL A 231 20.69 17.45 -27.64
CA VAL A 231 19.22 17.48 -27.58
C VAL A 231 18.60 16.12 -27.94
N ILE A 232 19.19 15.40 -28.91
CA ILE A 232 18.72 14.08 -29.31
C ILE A 232 18.84 13.04 -28.19
N ASP A 233 19.99 12.99 -27.50
CA ASP A 233 20.20 12.12 -26.34
C ASP A 233 19.25 12.49 -25.18
N GLN A 234 18.90 13.77 -25.02
CA GLN A 234 17.91 14.19 -24.03
C GLN A 234 16.50 13.70 -24.39
N ILE A 235 16.10 13.81 -25.66
CA ILE A 235 14.81 13.31 -26.15
C ILE A 235 14.72 11.79 -25.99
N GLU A 236 15.77 11.05 -26.36
CA GLU A 236 15.82 9.60 -26.20
C GLU A 236 15.70 9.19 -24.73
N ARG A 237 16.43 9.87 -23.85
CA ARG A 237 16.34 9.65 -22.41
C ARG A 237 14.93 9.90 -21.87
N GLU A 238 14.30 11.00 -22.27
CA GLU A 238 12.92 11.32 -21.86
C GLU A 238 11.92 10.29 -22.35
N LEU A 239 12.00 9.86 -23.62
CA LEU A 239 11.16 8.80 -24.17
C LEU A 239 11.32 7.48 -23.39
N ASN A 240 12.56 7.12 -23.05
CA ASN A 240 12.81 5.91 -22.26
C ASN A 240 12.27 6.02 -20.84
N GLU A 241 12.39 7.19 -20.21
CA GLU A 241 11.79 7.48 -18.90
C GLU A 241 10.26 7.43 -18.95
N ASP A 242 9.63 7.98 -20.00
CA ASP A 242 8.18 7.94 -20.22
C ASP A 242 7.67 6.51 -20.37
N VAL A 243 8.30 5.70 -21.22
CA VAL A 243 7.95 4.28 -21.39
C VAL A 243 8.10 3.51 -20.08
N ALA A 244 9.13 3.82 -19.28
CA ALA A 244 9.31 3.19 -17.98
C ALA A 244 8.21 3.59 -16.99
N ASN A 245 7.82 4.88 -16.97
CA ASN A 245 6.77 5.40 -16.12
C ASN A 245 5.38 4.87 -16.48
N GLU A 246 5.07 4.77 -17.78
CA GLU A 246 3.84 4.14 -18.26
C GLU A 246 3.75 2.67 -17.86
N ARG A 247 4.86 1.93 -18.00
CA ARG A 247 4.93 0.52 -17.54
C ARG A 247 4.75 0.42 -16.03
N LEU A 248 5.40 1.28 -15.25
CA LEU A 248 5.25 1.34 -13.80
C LEU A 248 3.79 1.57 -13.39
N ALA A 249 3.13 2.55 -14.00
CA ALA A 249 1.71 2.82 -13.80
C ALA A 249 0.84 1.62 -14.21
N GLY A 250 1.15 0.97 -15.33
CA GLY A 250 0.45 -0.23 -15.80
C GLY A 250 0.53 -1.40 -14.81
N TYR A 251 1.73 -1.71 -14.31
CA TYR A 251 1.92 -2.75 -13.29
C TYR A 251 1.20 -2.41 -11.99
N PHE A 252 1.26 -1.15 -11.56
CA PHE A 252 0.55 -0.67 -10.38
C PHE A 252 -0.97 -0.90 -10.50
N CYS A 253 -1.58 -0.48 -11.60
CA CYS A 253 -3.00 -0.72 -11.86
C CYS A 253 -3.35 -2.21 -11.94
N ALA A 254 -2.47 -3.03 -12.52
CA ALA A 254 -2.68 -4.47 -12.60
C ALA A 254 -2.73 -5.12 -11.21
N VAL A 255 -1.86 -4.70 -10.29
CA VAL A 255 -1.89 -5.16 -8.88
C VAL A 255 -3.20 -4.76 -8.20
N LEU A 256 -3.66 -3.52 -8.36
CA LEU A 256 -4.93 -3.09 -7.77
C LEU A 256 -6.13 -3.89 -8.30
N ASN A 257 -6.19 -4.11 -9.61
CA ASN A 257 -7.21 -4.95 -10.23
C ASN A 257 -7.17 -6.39 -9.72
N ALA A 258 -5.97 -6.97 -9.58
CA ALA A 258 -5.81 -8.31 -9.00
C ALA A 258 -6.32 -8.35 -7.56
N GLY A 259 -6.03 -7.32 -6.75
CA GLY A 259 -6.57 -7.18 -5.40
C GLY A 259 -8.10 -7.18 -5.37
N GLN A 260 -8.75 -6.40 -6.24
CA GLN A 260 -10.22 -6.38 -6.36
C GLN A 260 -10.78 -7.76 -6.75
N GLN A 261 -10.15 -8.44 -7.69
CA GLN A 261 -10.55 -9.79 -8.10
C GLN A 261 -10.40 -10.81 -6.95
N LEU A 262 -9.32 -10.72 -6.17
CA LEU A 262 -9.12 -11.60 -5.02
C LEU A 262 -10.13 -11.36 -3.92
N ALA A 263 -10.53 -10.11 -3.68
CA ALA A 263 -11.59 -9.80 -2.72
C ALA A 263 -12.92 -10.45 -3.13
N VAL A 264 -13.28 -10.37 -4.42
CA VAL A 264 -14.48 -11.04 -4.96
C VAL A 264 -14.36 -12.56 -4.85
N LEU A 265 -13.20 -13.13 -5.20
CA LEU A 265 -12.95 -14.56 -5.08
C LEU A 265 -13.10 -15.03 -3.63
N HIS A 266 -12.45 -14.35 -2.68
CA HIS A 266 -12.54 -14.67 -1.26
C HIS A 266 -13.98 -14.59 -0.75
N ALA A 267 -14.71 -13.51 -1.08
CA ALA A 267 -16.08 -13.31 -0.62
C ALA A 267 -17.10 -14.32 -1.17
N THR A 268 -16.82 -14.93 -2.32
CA THR A 268 -17.72 -15.90 -2.99
C THR A 268 -17.32 -17.35 -2.76
N MET A 269 -16.11 -17.59 -2.25
CA MET A 269 -15.56 -18.91 -2.01
C MET A 269 -16.18 -19.55 -0.75
N PRO A 270 -16.66 -20.81 -0.82
CA PRO A 270 -17.08 -21.54 0.37
C PRO A 270 -15.91 -21.76 1.35
N PRO A 271 -16.16 -21.75 2.68
CA PRO A 271 -15.10 -21.96 3.68
C PRO A 271 -14.32 -23.27 3.52
N ASP A 272 -14.95 -24.29 2.93
CA ASP A 272 -14.37 -25.62 2.72
C ASP A 272 -13.68 -25.81 1.35
N ASP A 273 -13.56 -24.75 0.54
CA ASP A 273 -13.00 -24.84 -0.81
C ASP A 273 -11.46 -24.83 -0.83
N LEU A 274 -10.87 -26.01 -0.65
CA LEU A 274 -9.43 -26.21 -0.71
C LEU A 274 -8.81 -25.78 -2.06
N ARG A 275 -9.55 -25.93 -3.16
CA ARG A 275 -9.06 -25.52 -4.48
C ARG A 275 -9.02 -24.00 -4.57
N GLY A 276 -10.04 -23.33 -4.07
CA GLY A 276 -10.10 -21.88 -3.96
C GLY A 276 -8.91 -21.30 -3.19
N TYR A 277 -8.53 -21.88 -2.04
CA TYR A 277 -7.35 -21.45 -1.28
C TYR A 277 -6.02 -21.61 -2.04
N ARG A 278 -5.89 -22.65 -2.89
CA ARG A 278 -4.71 -22.80 -3.76
C ARG A 278 -4.63 -21.70 -4.80
N VAL A 279 -5.76 -21.43 -5.48
CA VAL A 279 -5.85 -20.34 -6.46
C VAL A 279 -5.56 -18.99 -5.80
N LEU A 280 -6.13 -18.74 -4.61
CA LEU A 280 -5.88 -17.53 -3.84
C LEU A 280 -4.38 -17.37 -3.54
N ARG A 281 -3.71 -18.43 -3.09
CA ARG A 281 -2.26 -18.44 -2.84
C ARG A 281 -1.44 -18.17 -4.10
N GLU A 282 -1.79 -18.80 -5.22
CA GLU A 282 -1.12 -18.59 -6.50
C GLU A 282 -1.23 -17.12 -6.92
N CYS A 283 -2.43 -16.55 -6.90
CA CYS A 283 -2.66 -15.15 -7.24
C CYS A 283 -1.92 -14.17 -6.32
N LEU A 284 -1.93 -14.42 -5.00
CA LEU A 284 -1.19 -13.60 -4.02
C LEU A 284 0.33 -13.64 -4.29
N ASN A 285 0.87 -14.81 -4.59
CA ASN A 285 2.29 -14.95 -4.95
C ASN A 285 2.62 -14.22 -6.26
N SER A 286 1.75 -14.31 -7.26
CA SER A 286 1.92 -13.58 -8.51
C SER A 286 1.86 -12.05 -8.28
N MET A 287 1.00 -11.57 -7.38
CA MET A 287 0.98 -10.15 -6.97
C MET A 287 2.28 -9.74 -6.26
N LEU A 288 2.78 -10.55 -5.32
CA LEU A 288 4.06 -10.31 -4.63
C LEU A 288 5.24 -10.27 -5.59
N ALA A 289 5.23 -11.12 -6.61
CA ALA A 289 6.24 -11.19 -7.66
C ALA A 289 6.05 -10.14 -8.77
N VAL A 290 4.91 -9.45 -8.81
CA VAL A 290 4.53 -8.48 -9.87
C VAL A 290 4.48 -9.17 -11.26
N GLU A 291 4.11 -10.44 -11.30
CA GLU A 291 4.00 -11.24 -12.53
C GLU A 291 2.62 -11.10 -13.20
N MET A 292 2.09 -9.88 -13.26
CA MET A 292 0.72 -9.62 -13.72
C MET A 292 0.60 -9.50 -15.25
N ALA A 293 1.73 -9.44 -15.98
CA ALA A 293 1.73 -9.37 -17.44
C ALA A 293 1.37 -10.71 -18.13
N ALA A 294 1.34 -11.82 -17.38
CA ALA A 294 1.09 -13.17 -17.90
C ALA A 294 -0.32 -13.73 -17.62
N HIS A 295 -1.16 -13.00 -16.89
CA HIS A 295 -2.51 -13.43 -16.56
C HIS A 295 -3.55 -12.45 -17.13
N PRO A 296 -4.09 -12.73 -18.33
CA PRO A 296 -5.30 -12.06 -18.77
C PRO A 296 -6.42 -12.38 -17.76
N PRO A 297 -7.43 -11.48 -17.63
CA PRO A 297 -8.50 -11.69 -16.66
C PRO A 297 -9.20 -13.00 -17.00
N PHE A 298 -9.37 -13.86 -16.01
CA PHE A 298 -10.27 -15.00 -16.12
C PHE A 298 -11.70 -14.52 -16.42
#